data_AF-A0A0G4E992-F1
#
_entry.id   AF-A0A0G4E992-F1
#
_cell.length_a   1.000
_cell.length_b   1.000
_cell.length_c   1.000
_cell.angle_alpha   90.00
_cell.angle_beta   90.00
_cell.angle_gamma   90.00
#
_symmetry.space_group_name_H-M   'P 1'
#
loop_
_entity.id
_entity.type
_entity.pdbx_description
1 polymer ?
#
loop_
_entity_poly.entity_id
_entity_poly.type
_entity_poly.pdbx_seq_one_letter_code
_entity_poly.pdbx_strand_id
1 'polypeptide(L)'
;RSLLTNWTCGVWPSLGGRQPAAERGYRIGTSRPFRVVPYGDLPDGHPYAEGYNERDPVVGNGSFYRSFTANLLSLVARHGLGMKPVVSAFIALFDDRCESLLTADDIPESEGIVADCGDWRRVIVSGFRPGDTVVAYVWLLGVSPFFFYTTEPPASDAPVASFASLDVRYPISVPLWRSLLRRFDLESDVIRRGRILSGE
;
A
#
# COMPACT_ATOMS: atom_id res chain seq x y z
N ARG A 1 -20.62 10.16 4.22
CA ARG A 1 -19.55 11.10 4.68
C ARG A 1 -18.23 10.51 4.23
N SER A 2 -17.50 11.15 3.31
CA SER A 2 -16.21 10.65 2.83
C SER A 2 -15.20 10.60 3.98
N LEU A 3 -14.59 9.44 4.22
CA LEU A 3 -13.62 9.17 5.29
C LEU A 3 -12.31 9.96 5.14
N LEU A 4 -12.12 10.66 4.01
CA LEU A 4 -10.93 11.46 3.71
C LEU A 4 -11.04 12.93 4.15
N THR A 5 -12.16 13.36 4.75
CA THR A 5 -12.47 14.80 4.95
C THR A 5 -11.71 15.51 6.07
N ASN A 6 -10.90 14.82 6.89
CA ASN A 6 -10.11 15.42 7.98
C ASN A 6 -8.58 15.36 7.77
N TRP A 7 -8.12 15.01 6.56
CA TRP A 7 -6.70 14.89 6.28
C TRP A 7 -6.19 16.16 5.59
N THR A 8 -5.66 17.09 6.38
CA THR A 8 -4.88 18.21 5.82
C THR A 8 -3.43 17.76 5.63
N CYS A 9 -2.94 17.78 4.39
CA CYS A 9 -1.51 17.78 4.13
C CYS A 9 -0.97 19.17 4.50
N GLY A 10 -0.22 19.24 5.59
CA GLY A 10 0.37 20.48 6.08
C GLY A 10 1.85 20.54 5.74
N VAL A 11 2.33 21.73 5.37
CA VAL A 11 3.76 22.04 5.39
C VAL A 11 4.14 22.30 6.85
N TRP A 12 5.00 21.45 7.41
CA TRP A 12 5.45 21.58 8.79
C TRP A 12 6.44 22.74 8.91
N PRO A 13 6.23 23.73 9.78
CA PRO A 13 7.18 24.81 9.94
C PRO A 13 8.43 24.29 10.66
N SER A 14 9.61 24.55 10.09
CA SER A 14 10.83 24.57 10.89
C SER A 14 10.75 25.77 11.83
N LEU A 15 11.11 25.55 13.10
CA LEU A 15 11.17 26.60 14.11
C LEU A 15 12.25 27.63 13.71
N GLY A 16 11.84 28.69 13.02
CA GLY A 16 12.63 29.89 12.76
C GLY A 16 13.51 29.84 11.49
N GLY A 17 13.16 30.67 10.51
CA GLY A 17 14.04 31.02 9.37
C GLY A 17 13.47 30.65 8.00
N ARG A 18 13.66 31.53 7.01
CA ARG A 18 13.34 31.28 5.59
C ARG A 18 14.26 30.17 5.05
N GLN A 19 13.87 28.92 5.23
CA GLN A 19 14.49 27.80 4.53
C GLN A 19 13.83 27.58 3.14
N PRO A 20 14.61 27.15 2.12
CA PRO A 20 14.10 26.72 0.82
C PRO A 20 12.99 25.66 0.96
N ALA A 21 12.06 25.59 0.01
CA ALA A 21 10.94 24.64 0.05
C ALA A 21 11.39 23.16 0.17
N ALA A 22 12.59 22.82 -0.30
CA ALA A 22 13.20 21.50 -0.19
C ALA A 22 13.50 21.06 1.25
N GLU A 23 13.64 22.01 2.18
CA GLU A 23 13.87 21.72 3.61
C GLU A 23 12.57 21.72 4.43
N ARG A 24 11.44 22.04 3.81
CA ARG A 24 10.14 22.02 4.48
C ARG A 24 9.56 20.61 4.46
N GLY A 25 9.47 20.00 5.63
CA GLY A 25 8.82 18.70 5.80
C GLY A 25 7.31 18.79 5.54
N TYR A 26 6.74 17.71 5.01
CA TYR A 26 5.31 17.47 4.87
C TYR A 26 4.83 16.57 6.01
N ARG A 27 3.57 16.72 6.40
CA ARG A 27 2.90 15.82 7.35
C ARG A 27 1.44 15.63 6.98
N ILE A 28 0.92 14.42 7.19
CA ILE A 28 -0.48 14.08 6.96
C ILE A 28 -1.10 13.66 8.29
N GLY A 29 -2.01 14.47 8.82
CA GLY A 29 -2.61 14.22 10.13
C GLY A 29 -1.55 14.07 11.23
N THR A 30 -1.59 12.94 11.94
CA THR A 30 -0.63 12.62 13.02
C THR A 30 0.60 11.84 12.55
N SER A 31 0.76 11.58 11.25
CA SER A 31 1.87 10.78 10.70
C SER A 31 3.25 11.34 11.07
N ARG A 32 4.30 10.53 10.91
CA ARG A 32 5.66 11.07 10.91
C ARG A 32 5.82 12.08 9.76
N PRO A 33 6.61 13.16 9.94
CA PRO A 33 6.91 14.04 8.84
C PRO A 33 7.75 13.31 7.79
N PHE A 34 7.63 13.73 6.53
CA PHE A 34 8.43 13.24 5.41
C PHE A 34 8.88 14.42 4.56
N ARG A 35 9.93 14.26 3.77
CA ARG A 35 10.41 15.31 2.86
C ARG A 35 10.53 14.80 1.45
N VAL A 36 10.42 15.69 0.47
CA VAL A 36 10.86 15.42 -0.89
C VAL A 36 12.38 15.28 -0.89
N VAL A 37 12.89 14.31 -1.63
CA VAL A 37 14.32 14.04 -1.81
C VAL A 37 14.66 14.41 -3.25
N PRO A 38 15.37 15.53 -3.48
CA PRO A 38 15.89 15.89 -4.80
C PRO A 38 16.74 14.77 -5.39
N TYR A 39 16.80 14.66 -6.71
CA TYR A 39 17.59 13.64 -7.40
C TYR A 39 19.06 13.64 -6.94
N GLY A 40 19.70 14.82 -6.87
CA GLY A 40 21.09 14.96 -6.44
C GLY A 40 21.35 14.66 -4.96
N ASP A 41 20.30 14.49 -4.16
CA ASP A 41 20.39 14.14 -2.73
C ASP A 41 20.16 12.63 -2.48
N LEU A 42 19.87 11.85 -3.54
CA LEU A 42 19.80 10.40 -3.43
C LEU A 42 21.22 9.82 -3.29
N PRO A 43 21.42 8.75 -2.48
CA PRO A 43 22.68 8.04 -2.45
C PRO A 43 23.10 7.53 -3.84
N ASP A 44 24.40 7.52 -4.12
CA ASP A 44 24.91 6.96 -5.37
C ASP A 44 24.46 5.51 -5.56
N GLY A 45 23.94 5.20 -6.74
CA GLY A 45 23.40 3.87 -7.06
C GLY A 45 22.07 3.53 -6.39
N HIS A 46 21.37 4.51 -5.79
CA HIS A 46 20.05 4.27 -5.21
C HIS A 46 19.06 3.82 -6.29
N PRO A 47 18.26 2.74 -6.07
CA PRO A 47 17.36 2.21 -7.11
C PRO A 47 16.36 3.22 -7.69
N TYR A 48 15.89 4.16 -6.88
CA TYR A 48 14.95 5.21 -7.33
C TYR A 48 15.60 6.37 -8.09
N ALA A 49 16.92 6.37 -8.26
CA ALA A 49 17.57 7.30 -9.19
C ALA A 49 17.19 6.95 -10.63
N GLU A 50 17.07 5.65 -10.94
CA GLU A 50 16.55 5.20 -12.22
C GLU A 50 15.04 5.45 -12.28
N GLY A 51 14.60 6.20 -13.30
CA GLY A 51 13.20 6.57 -13.46
C GLY A 51 12.69 7.65 -12.50
N TYR A 52 13.59 8.44 -11.89
CA TYR A 52 13.20 9.56 -11.04
C TYR A 52 12.26 10.53 -11.78
N ASN A 53 11.14 10.87 -11.15
CA ASN A 53 10.14 11.77 -11.71
C ASN A 53 10.04 13.05 -10.87
N GLU A 54 10.46 14.19 -11.41
CA GLU A 54 10.40 15.48 -10.70
C GLU A 54 8.97 15.91 -10.33
N ARG A 55 7.96 15.43 -11.07
CA ARG A 55 6.54 15.74 -10.78
C ARG A 55 5.93 14.84 -9.71
N ASP A 56 6.57 13.72 -9.41
CA ASP A 56 6.18 12.80 -8.34
C ASP A 56 7.44 12.26 -7.64
N PRO A 57 8.19 13.14 -6.96
CA PRO A 57 9.56 12.86 -6.56
C PRO A 57 9.63 11.84 -5.42
N VAL A 58 10.80 11.22 -5.27
CA VAL A 58 11.10 10.37 -4.11
C VAL A 58 10.88 11.15 -2.82
N VAL A 59 10.32 10.49 -1.81
CA VAL A 59 10.20 11.07 -0.47
C VAL A 59 10.86 10.21 0.60
N GLY A 60 11.34 10.86 1.66
CA GLY A 60 12.04 10.21 2.76
C GLY A 60 11.45 10.54 4.12
N ASN A 61 11.30 9.54 4.99
CA ASN A 61 10.95 9.70 6.41
C ASN A 61 11.76 8.80 7.36
N GLY A 62 12.98 8.44 6.93
CA GLY A 62 13.81 7.37 7.49
C GLY A 62 13.92 6.17 6.55
N SER A 63 12.93 5.99 5.67
CA SER A 63 12.99 5.12 4.48
C SER A 63 12.59 5.93 3.24
N PHE A 64 13.04 5.51 2.06
CA PHE A 64 12.67 6.14 0.80
C PHE A 64 11.44 5.48 0.20
N TYR A 65 10.52 6.28 -0.31
CA TYR A 65 9.42 5.85 -1.15
C TYR A 65 9.70 6.29 -2.58
N ARG A 66 9.42 5.43 -3.56
CA ARG A 66 9.70 5.71 -4.98
C ARG A 66 9.06 7.02 -5.46
N SER A 67 7.91 7.39 -4.89
CA SER A 67 7.21 8.61 -5.28
C SER A 67 6.44 9.26 -4.11
N PHE A 68 6.13 10.55 -4.25
CA PHE A 68 5.38 11.32 -3.27
C PHE A 68 3.96 10.77 -3.14
N THR A 69 3.33 10.49 -4.27
CA THR A 69 1.98 9.91 -4.38
C THR A 69 1.92 8.53 -3.73
N ALA A 70 2.91 7.66 -3.97
CA ALA A 70 3.03 6.36 -3.32
C ALA A 70 3.07 6.48 -1.79
N ASN A 71 3.84 7.43 -1.26
CA ASN A 71 3.87 7.69 0.18
C ASN A 71 2.54 8.25 0.70
N LEU A 72 1.90 9.18 0.00
CA LEU A 72 0.58 9.69 0.41
C LEU A 72 -0.43 8.55 0.51
N LEU A 73 -0.51 7.72 -0.52
CA LEU A 73 -1.43 6.59 -0.58
C LEU A 73 -1.12 5.56 0.51
N SER A 74 0.16 5.26 0.74
CA SER A 74 0.62 4.42 1.85
C SER A 74 0.16 4.97 3.21
N LEU A 75 0.28 6.29 3.43
CA LEU A 75 -0.12 6.94 4.67
C LEU A 75 -1.63 6.92 4.86
N VAL A 76 -2.39 7.21 3.79
CA VAL A 76 -3.86 7.15 3.81
C VAL A 76 -4.34 5.72 4.08
N ALA A 77 -3.77 4.72 3.41
CA ALA A 77 -4.08 3.32 3.65
C ALA A 77 -3.77 2.90 5.09
N ARG A 78 -2.61 3.31 5.63
CA ARG A 78 -2.18 2.92 6.98
C ARG A 78 -2.98 3.60 8.10
N HIS A 79 -3.22 4.90 7.97
CA HIS A 79 -3.75 5.70 9.06
C HIS A 79 -5.22 6.09 8.89
N GLY A 80 -5.74 6.00 7.67
CA GLY A 80 -7.06 6.52 7.33
C GLY A 80 -8.23 5.81 8.00
N LEU A 81 -8.09 4.53 8.37
CA LEU A 81 -9.23 3.65 8.11
C LEU A 81 -9.49 2.49 9.08
N GLY A 82 -8.81 2.41 10.23
CA GLY A 82 -9.05 1.32 11.19
C GLY A 82 -8.96 -0.07 10.55
N MET A 83 -8.13 -0.19 9.50
CA MET A 83 -8.10 -1.35 8.62
C MET A 83 -7.64 -2.56 9.41
N LYS A 84 -8.41 -3.65 9.30
CA LYS A 84 -8.06 -4.92 9.90
C LYS A 84 -7.45 -5.82 8.83
N PRO A 85 -6.34 -6.51 9.11
CA PRO A 85 -5.85 -7.54 8.21
C PRO A 85 -6.88 -8.67 8.20
N VAL A 86 -7.28 -9.12 7.00
CA VAL A 86 -8.28 -10.17 6.81
C VAL A 86 -7.61 -11.52 6.53
N VAL A 87 -6.56 -11.50 5.72
CA VAL A 87 -5.81 -12.71 5.34
C VAL A 87 -4.33 -12.47 5.53
N SER A 88 -3.65 -13.49 6.05
CA SER A 88 -2.19 -13.63 6.03
C SER A 88 -1.83 -14.88 5.24
N ALA A 89 -1.11 -14.76 4.13
CA ALA A 89 -0.68 -15.92 3.35
C ALA A 89 0.84 -16.02 3.36
N PHE A 90 1.36 -17.19 3.75
CA PHE A 90 2.78 -17.48 3.63
C PHE A 90 3.03 -18.16 2.29
N ILE A 91 3.85 -17.52 1.47
CA ILE A 91 4.36 -18.10 0.22
C ILE A 91 5.83 -18.40 0.46
N ALA A 92 6.35 -19.45 -0.18
CA ALA A 92 7.72 -19.89 0.06
C ALA A 92 8.72 -18.75 -0.16
N LEU A 93 9.72 -18.69 0.70
CA LEU A 93 10.89 -17.84 0.50
C LEU A 93 11.47 -18.12 -0.89
N PHE A 94 11.75 -17.07 -1.66
CA PHE A 94 12.32 -17.16 -3.02
C PHE A 94 11.39 -17.79 -4.07
N ASP A 95 10.07 -17.70 -3.88
CA ASP A 95 9.15 -17.99 -4.97
C ASP A 95 9.24 -16.88 -6.03
N ASP A 96 9.68 -17.22 -7.25
CA ASP A 96 9.86 -16.29 -8.37
C ASP A 96 8.58 -15.48 -8.66
N ARG A 97 7.40 -16.02 -8.34
CA ARG A 97 6.11 -15.31 -8.50
C ARG A 97 5.95 -14.18 -7.49
N CYS A 98 6.46 -14.35 -6.27
CA CYS A 98 6.50 -13.28 -5.27
C CYS A 98 7.47 -12.18 -5.68
N GLU A 99 8.65 -12.56 -6.17
CA GLU A 99 9.62 -11.60 -6.70
C GLU A 99 9.05 -10.85 -7.90
N SER A 100 8.33 -11.54 -8.79
CA SER A 100 7.61 -10.91 -9.91
C SER A 100 6.61 -9.88 -9.42
N LEU A 101 5.82 -10.17 -8.38
CA LEU A 101 4.91 -9.19 -7.79
C LEU A 101 5.63 -8.06 -7.04
N LEU A 102 6.81 -8.30 -6.47
CA LEU A 102 7.64 -7.28 -5.80
C LEU A 102 8.38 -6.37 -6.77
N THR A 103 8.65 -6.82 -7.99
CA THR A 103 9.43 -6.08 -8.99
C THR A 103 8.62 -5.63 -10.19
N ALA A 104 7.39 -6.12 -10.38
CA ALA A 104 6.49 -5.70 -11.45
C ALA A 104 6.31 -4.18 -11.49
N ASP A 105 6.83 -3.55 -12.54
CA ASP A 105 6.61 -2.14 -12.84
C ASP A 105 5.31 -1.91 -13.63
N ASP A 106 4.66 -2.98 -14.08
CA ASP A 106 3.61 -2.96 -15.09
C ASP A 106 2.20 -3.27 -14.56
N ILE A 107 1.97 -3.15 -13.25
CA ILE A 107 0.60 -3.26 -12.71
C ILE A 107 -0.20 -2.07 -13.24
N PRO A 108 -1.19 -2.28 -14.11
CA PRO A 108 -1.91 -1.18 -14.72
C PRO A 108 -2.74 -0.46 -13.65
N GLU A 109 -2.89 0.86 -13.78
CA GLU A 109 -3.68 1.67 -12.83
C GLU A 109 -5.14 1.19 -12.71
N SER A 110 -5.66 0.50 -13.74
CA SER A 110 -6.97 -0.16 -13.74
C SER A 110 -7.06 -1.37 -12.81
N GLU A 111 -5.93 -1.97 -12.43
CA GLU A 111 -5.83 -3.09 -11.48
C GLU A 111 -5.37 -2.61 -10.10
N GLY A 112 -4.44 -1.65 -10.02
CA GLY A 112 -4.04 -1.07 -8.74
C GLY A 112 -2.99 0.03 -8.85
N ILE A 113 -2.71 0.69 -7.73
CA ILE A 113 -1.57 1.59 -7.57
C ILE A 113 -0.52 0.93 -6.69
N VAL A 114 0.72 0.95 -7.15
CA VAL A 114 1.88 0.41 -6.44
C VAL A 114 2.52 1.51 -5.58
N ALA A 115 2.79 1.18 -4.32
CA ALA A 115 3.56 2.00 -3.40
C ALA A 115 4.74 1.21 -2.83
N ASP A 116 5.93 1.52 -3.35
CA ASP A 116 7.19 0.87 -2.99
C ASP A 116 7.97 1.70 -1.97
N CYS A 117 8.56 1.00 -0.99
CA CYS A 117 9.45 1.60 -0.02
C CYS A 117 10.50 0.58 0.43
N GLY A 118 11.69 0.65 -0.16
CA GLY A 118 12.77 -0.29 0.16
C GLY A 118 12.39 -1.73 -0.20
N ASP A 119 12.28 -2.59 0.81
CA ASP A 119 12.05 -4.04 0.69
C ASP A 119 10.57 -4.45 0.78
N TRP A 120 9.65 -3.48 0.85
CA TRP A 120 8.23 -3.76 0.90
C TRP A 120 7.45 -3.00 -0.18
N ARG A 121 6.35 -3.64 -0.57
CA ARG A 121 5.43 -3.16 -1.60
C ARG A 121 4.00 -3.19 -1.08
N ARG A 122 3.25 -2.15 -1.36
CA ARG A 122 1.79 -2.16 -1.24
C ARG A 122 1.16 -2.02 -2.60
N VAL A 123 0.20 -2.88 -2.91
CA VAL A 123 -0.64 -2.77 -4.10
C VAL A 123 -2.05 -2.44 -3.65
N ILE A 124 -2.47 -1.20 -3.87
CA ILE A 124 -3.80 -0.71 -3.54
C ILE A 124 -4.70 -1.03 -4.73
N VAL A 125 -5.69 -1.88 -4.53
CA VAL A 125 -6.58 -2.37 -5.61
C VAL A 125 -7.94 -1.66 -5.64
N SER A 126 -8.30 -0.97 -4.55
CA SER A 126 -9.48 -0.11 -4.44
C SER A 126 -9.25 0.98 -3.38
N GLY A 127 -9.99 2.07 -3.49
CA GLY A 127 -9.98 3.20 -2.56
C GLY A 127 -9.42 4.50 -3.14
N PHE A 128 -9.05 4.50 -4.42
CA PHE A 128 -8.39 5.61 -5.09
C PHE A 128 -9.11 6.06 -6.37
N ARG A 129 -10.10 5.30 -6.84
CA ARG A 129 -10.89 5.65 -8.03
C ARG A 129 -12.19 6.34 -7.64
N PRO A 130 -12.75 7.22 -8.50
CA PRO A 130 -14.10 7.71 -8.33
C PRO A 130 -15.10 6.56 -8.25
N GLY A 131 -15.92 6.52 -7.19
CA GLY A 131 -16.93 5.49 -6.99
C GLY A 131 -16.47 4.31 -6.13
N ASP A 132 -15.18 4.18 -5.81
CA ASP A 132 -14.73 3.22 -4.80
C ASP A 132 -15.39 3.53 -3.45
N THR A 133 -16.02 2.51 -2.85
CA THR A 133 -16.71 2.61 -1.55
C THR A 133 -15.91 2.01 -0.41
N VAL A 134 -14.85 1.26 -0.72
CA VAL A 134 -13.97 0.59 0.22
C VAL A 134 -12.52 0.84 -0.18
N VAL A 135 -11.60 0.69 0.76
CA VAL A 135 -10.16 0.63 0.47
C VAL A 135 -9.72 -0.79 0.66
N ALA A 136 -9.03 -1.35 -0.33
CA ALA A 136 -8.49 -2.70 -0.29
C ALA A 136 -7.07 -2.70 -0.84
N TYR A 137 -6.14 -3.34 -0.14
CA TYR A 137 -4.75 -3.46 -0.60
C TYR A 137 -4.09 -4.75 -0.14
N VAL A 138 -3.02 -5.11 -0.84
CA VAL A 138 -2.09 -6.18 -0.48
C VAL A 138 -0.79 -5.55 0.00
N TRP A 139 -0.26 -6.02 1.12
CA TRP A 139 1.03 -5.61 1.65
C TRP A 139 1.99 -6.79 1.66
N LEU A 140 3.14 -6.59 1.01
CA LEU A 140 4.24 -7.53 0.92
C LEU A 140 5.45 -6.92 1.62
N LEU A 141 6.14 -7.69 2.45
CA LEU A 141 7.36 -7.27 3.14
C LEU A 141 8.43 -8.33 2.95
N GLY A 142 9.25 -8.21 1.90
CA GLY A 142 10.31 -9.16 1.54
C GLY A 142 9.96 -10.62 1.84
N VAL A 143 10.62 -11.18 2.85
CA VAL A 143 10.50 -12.58 3.32
C VAL A 143 9.26 -12.90 4.17
N SER A 144 8.34 -11.95 4.34
CA SER A 144 7.21 -12.04 5.26
C SER A 144 5.92 -12.49 4.56
N PRO A 145 4.89 -12.94 5.33
CA PRO A 145 3.59 -13.21 4.77
C PRO A 145 2.98 -12.01 4.03
N PHE A 146 2.15 -12.32 3.05
CA PHE A 146 1.26 -11.38 2.39
C PHE A 146 0.13 -11.03 3.34
N PHE A 147 -0.12 -9.74 3.52
CA PHE A 147 -1.25 -9.27 4.31
C PHE A 147 -2.27 -8.56 3.43
N PHE A 148 -3.53 -8.96 3.56
CA PHE A 148 -4.65 -8.39 2.82
C PHE A 148 -5.47 -7.54 3.79
N TYR A 149 -5.68 -6.28 3.45
CA TYR A 149 -6.41 -5.34 4.29
C TYR A 149 -7.57 -4.74 3.52
N THR A 150 -8.70 -4.61 4.20
CA THR A 150 -9.85 -3.88 3.66
C THR A 150 -10.58 -3.07 4.73
N THR A 151 -11.26 -2.02 4.30
CA THR A 151 -12.28 -1.33 5.09
C THR A 151 -13.69 -1.82 4.83
N GLU A 152 -13.85 -2.73 3.88
CA GLU A 152 -15.13 -3.33 3.60
C GLU A 152 -15.68 -3.97 4.89
N PRO A 153 -16.85 -3.52 5.38
CA PRO A 153 -17.47 -4.18 6.52
C PRO A 153 -17.86 -5.60 6.10
N PRO A 154 -17.68 -6.61 6.98
CA PRO A 154 -18.09 -7.96 6.65
C PRO A 154 -19.60 -8.00 6.40
N ALA A 155 -20.04 -8.48 5.23
CA ALA A 155 -21.44 -8.63 4.88
C ALA A 155 -22.14 -9.77 5.64
N SER A 156 -21.37 -10.60 6.36
CA SER A 156 -21.86 -11.70 7.17
C SER A 156 -20.95 -11.92 8.39
N ASP A 157 -21.57 -12.24 9.53
CA ASP A 157 -20.89 -12.64 10.77
C ASP A 157 -20.63 -14.14 10.83
N ALA A 158 -20.91 -14.88 9.75
CA ALA A 158 -20.66 -16.31 9.70
C ALA A 158 -19.18 -16.63 10.02
N PRO A 159 -18.92 -17.69 10.81
CA PRO A 159 -17.56 -18.14 11.08
C PRO A 159 -16.81 -18.38 9.78
N VAL A 160 -15.58 -17.87 9.74
CA VAL A 160 -14.75 -18.02 8.55
C VAL A 160 -14.04 -19.36 8.60
N ALA A 161 -14.54 -20.30 7.78
CA ALA A 161 -13.95 -21.64 7.66
C ALA A 161 -13.03 -21.79 6.44
N SER A 162 -13.13 -20.88 5.46
CA SER A 162 -12.37 -20.98 4.20
C SER A 162 -12.31 -19.66 3.46
N PHE A 163 -11.46 -19.58 2.43
CA PHE A 163 -11.42 -18.41 1.56
C PHE A 163 -12.72 -18.21 0.76
N ALA A 164 -13.45 -19.28 0.41
CA ALA A 164 -14.77 -19.15 -0.23
C ALA A 164 -15.77 -18.42 0.67
N SER A 165 -15.64 -18.54 2.00
CA SER A 165 -16.44 -17.73 2.93
C SER A 165 -16.01 -16.25 2.96
N LEU A 166 -14.78 -15.91 2.54
CA LEU A 166 -14.37 -14.52 2.38
C LEU A 166 -15.06 -13.83 1.22
N ASP A 167 -15.38 -14.53 0.12
CA ASP A 167 -16.17 -13.93 -0.98
C ASP A 167 -17.55 -13.47 -0.50
N VAL A 168 -18.13 -14.21 0.46
CA VAL A 168 -19.42 -13.85 1.05
C VAL A 168 -19.27 -12.68 2.03
N ARG A 169 -18.17 -12.63 2.81
CA ARG A 169 -17.95 -11.56 3.78
C ARG A 169 -17.46 -10.26 3.15
N TYR A 170 -16.64 -10.35 2.11
CA TYR A 170 -15.98 -9.21 1.46
C TYR A 170 -16.17 -9.27 -0.06
N PRO A 171 -17.42 -9.18 -0.55
CA PRO A 171 -17.76 -9.34 -1.96
C PRO A 171 -17.13 -8.29 -2.89
N ILE A 172 -16.66 -7.16 -2.37
CA ILE A 172 -15.98 -6.13 -3.16
C ILE A 172 -14.47 -6.36 -3.19
N SER A 173 -13.85 -6.60 -2.03
CA SER A 173 -12.38 -6.65 -1.90
C SER A 173 -11.80 -7.95 -2.44
N VAL A 174 -12.45 -9.08 -2.20
CA VAL A 174 -11.91 -10.40 -2.54
C VAL A 174 -11.75 -10.59 -4.05
N PRO A 175 -12.72 -10.23 -4.92
CA PRO A 175 -12.54 -10.32 -6.36
C PRO A 175 -11.35 -9.49 -6.87
N LEU A 176 -11.10 -8.32 -6.28
CA LEU A 176 -9.99 -7.46 -6.66
C LEU A 176 -8.63 -8.06 -6.26
N TRP A 177 -8.52 -8.60 -5.05
CA TRP A 177 -7.32 -9.34 -4.64
C TRP A 177 -7.09 -10.56 -5.52
N ARG A 178 -8.13 -11.33 -5.82
CA ARG A 178 -8.02 -12.49 -6.71
C ARG A 178 -7.57 -12.10 -8.11
N SER A 179 -8.10 -11.01 -8.67
CA SER A 179 -7.67 -10.49 -9.97
C SER A 179 -6.17 -10.19 -9.97
N LEU A 180 -5.70 -9.48 -8.94
CA LEU A 180 -4.27 -9.19 -8.78
C LEU A 180 -3.44 -10.48 -8.64
N LEU A 181 -3.87 -11.41 -7.78
CA LEU A 181 -3.12 -12.64 -7.51
C LEU A 181 -3.06 -13.59 -8.71
N ARG A 182 -4.12 -13.65 -9.53
CA ARG A 182 -4.13 -14.45 -10.77
C ARG A 182 -3.07 -14.02 -11.76
N ARG A 183 -2.81 -12.71 -11.85
CA ARG A 183 -1.77 -12.17 -12.72
C ARG A 183 -0.40 -12.79 -12.45
N PHE A 184 -0.13 -13.11 -11.19
CA PHE A 184 1.13 -13.68 -10.73
C PHE A 184 1.03 -15.17 -10.39
N ASP A 185 -0.07 -15.84 -10.74
CA ASP A 185 -0.34 -17.24 -10.39
C ASP A 185 -0.23 -17.54 -8.88
N LEU A 186 -0.58 -16.56 -8.03
CA LEU A 186 -0.53 -16.66 -6.57
C LEU A 186 -1.90 -16.99 -5.94
N GLU A 187 -2.99 -16.92 -6.71
CA GLU A 187 -4.35 -17.02 -6.19
C GLU A 187 -4.58 -18.35 -5.45
N SER A 188 -4.23 -19.48 -6.06
CA SER A 188 -4.44 -20.80 -5.47
C SER A 188 -3.67 -20.97 -4.16
N ASP A 189 -2.44 -20.47 -4.08
CA ASP A 189 -1.62 -20.60 -2.88
C ASP A 189 -2.14 -19.73 -1.74
N VAL A 190 -2.53 -18.49 -2.03
CA VAL A 190 -3.17 -17.60 -1.04
C VAL A 190 -4.51 -18.18 -0.56
N ILE A 191 -5.31 -18.75 -1.46
CA ILE A 191 -6.60 -19.36 -1.10
C ILE A 191 -6.43 -20.60 -0.23
N ARG A 192 -5.49 -21.48 -0.59
CA ARG A 192 -5.30 -22.78 0.09
C ARG A 192 -4.50 -22.67 1.38
N ARG A 193 -3.52 -21.76 1.43
CA ARG A 193 -2.56 -21.64 2.54
C ARG A 193 -2.75 -20.37 3.36
N GLY A 194 -3.65 -19.47 2.92
CA GLY A 194 -3.99 -18.27 3.64
C GLY A 194 -4.59 -18.59 5.00
N ARG A 195 -4.00 -18.02 6.05
CA ARG A 195 -4.61 -17.96 7.37
C ARG A 195 -5.55 -16.77 7.42
N ILE A 196 -6.80 -17.03 7.76
CA ILE A 196 -7.78 -15.97 7.94
C ILE A 196 -7.61 -15.41 9.34
N LEU A 197 -7.53 -14.09 9.42
CA LEU A 197 -7.37 -13.36 10.65
C LEU A 197 -8.75 -12.95 11.14
N SER A 198 -9.15 -13.49 12.28
CA SER A 198 -10.38 -13.08 12.95
C SER A 198 -10.21 -11.63 13.40
N GLY A 199 -10.87 -10.70 12.72
CA GLY A 199 -10.99 -9.33 13.19
C GLY A 199 -11.91 -9.30 14.41
N GLU A 200 -11.35 -9.53 15.60
CA GLU A 200 -11.99 -9.18 16.88
C GLU A 200 -12.24 -7.66 16.95
#